data_AF-A0A8T4JL96-F1
#
_entry.id   AF-A0A8T4JL96-F1
#
_cell.length_a   1.000
_cell.length_b   1.000
_cell.length_c   1.000
_cell.angle_alpha   90.00
_cell.angle_beta   90.00
_cell.angle_gamma   90.00
#
_symmetry.space_group_name_H-M   'P 1'
#
loop_
_entity.id
_entity.type
_entity.pdbx_description
1 polymer ?
#
loop_
_entity_poly.entity_id
_entity_poly.type
_entity_poly.pdbx_seq_one_letter_code
_entity_poly.pdbx_strand_id
1 'polypeptide(L)'
;CIGKIPVLEFIEIMKPYNLQEIEMFVELTDITGNMDESKKEIINVDVIPDTTLPGITINSPEEEGIYENKRVLFDIIVDKTVDLFYVDNSNGRMKRLVRKDSKYYKLINLKEGLNDITFLAIDNSGNKANVSRIFYVDSKKPRVYSPKVLYKGFTNGTNLEILYSDDNVKKVSLFYTINGVEKIESRDDCLSGKKIKCDISLDLKDLEGEEINYFFRVEDIAGNFRDSKITKAIIDVTPPVITNPDSLYSVSYNRVYFDISFIEENFFDVSYFDPIEKYPRWRRLCSRLENGKCVKMQVFRPGDRTVLLRVNDRAGNYVEVEI
;
A
#
# COMPACT_ATOMS: atom_id res chain seq x y z
N CYS A 1 -59.45 -2.43 -70.46
CA CYS A 1 -57.99 -2.16 -70.53
C CYS A 1 -57.47 -2.02 -69.11
N ILE A 2 -56.34 -2.69 -68.84
CA ILE A 2 -55.73 -2.85 -67.51
C ILE A 2 -55.36 -1.47 -66.95
N GLY A 3 -56.00 -1.05 -65.86
CA GLY A 3 -55.64 0.16 -65.13
C GLY A 3 -54.26 -0.03 -64.50
N LYS A 4 -53.25 0.63 -65.06
CA LYS A 4 -51.88 0.60 -64.54
C LYS A 4 -51.65 1.78 -63.59
N ILE A 5 -50.96 1.46 -62.51
CA ILE A 5 -50.68 2.26 -61.32
C ILE A 5 -49.70 3.40 -61.67
N PRO A 6 -49.89 4.64 -61.16
CA PRO A 6 -48.94 5.74 -61.33
C PRO A 6 -47.60 5.45 -60.63
N VAL A 7 -46.50 5.91 -61.23
CA VAL A 7 -45.14 5.75 -60.69
C VAL A 7 -44.86 6.90 -59.73
N LEU A 8 -44.52 6.57 -58.47
CA LEU A 8 -44.02 7.53 -57.48
C LEU A 8 -42.49 7.65 -57.65
N GLU A 9 -42.00 8.86 -57.93
CA GLU A 9 -40.58 9.19 -57.78
C GLU A 9 -40.40 10.03 -56.50
N PHE A 10 -39.51 9.57 -55.62
CA PHE A 10 -39.16 10.25 -54.37
C PHE A 10 -37.88 11.07 -54.60
N ILE A 11 -37.96 12.40 -54.49
CA ILE A 11 -36.78 13.27 -54.52
C ILE A 11 -36.41 13.62 -53.08
N GLU A 12 -35.36 12.98 -52.57
CA GLU A 12 -34.83 13.23 -51.23
C GLU A 12 -33.86 14.43 -51.27
N ILE A 13 -34.26 15.57 -50.69
CA ILE A 13 -33.37 16.73 -50.52
C ILE A 13 -32.85 16.72 -49.08
N MET A 14 -31.73 16.04 -48.83
CA MET A 14 -31.07 16.10 -47.52
C MET A 14 -30.34 17.45 -47.32
N LYS A 15 -30.76 18.22 -46.31
CA LYS A 15 -30.01 19.36 -45.73
C LYS A 15 -30.01 19.28 -44.19
N PRO A 16 -29.03 19.89 -43.50
CA PRO A 16 -28.36 19.28 -42.34
C PRO A 16 -29.11 19.38 -41.01
N TYR A 17 -28.83 18.38 -40.17
CA TYR A 17 -28.95 18.27 -38.70
C TYR A 17 -29.36 19.56 -37.95
N ASN A 18 -30.68 19.74 -37.74
CA ASN A 18 -31.38 20.35 -36.57
C ASN A 18 -32.73 20.99 -36.92
N LEU A 19 -33.56 20.34 -37.73
CA LEU A 19 -34.96 20.75 -37.88
C LEU A 19 -35.87 19.53 -37.66
N GLN A 20 -36.90 19.74 -36.83
CA GLN A 20 -37.93 18.77 -36.45
C GLN A 20 -38.89 18.42 -37.59
N GLU A 21 -38.73 19.04 -38.76
CA GLU A 21 -39.59 18.85 -39.91
C GLU A 21 -38.73 18.67 -41.16
N ILE A 22 -38.98 17.57 -41.88
CA ILE A 22 -38.50 17.37 -43.25
C ILE A 22 -39.72 17.62 -44.14
N GLU A 23 -39.62 18.60 -45.03
CA GLU A 23 -40.62 18.81 -46.07
C GLU A 23 -40.34 17.85 -47.23
N MET A 24 -41.23 16.88 -47.42
CA MET A 24 -41.22 16.03 -48.62
C MET A 24 -42.24 16.54 -49.62
N PHE A 25 -41.83 16.59 -50.89
CA PHE A 25 -42.72 16.88 -52.00
C PHE A 25 -42.98 15.58 -52.77
N VAL A 26 -44.26 15.27 -52.98
CA VAL A 26 -44.68 14.21 -53.91
C VAL A 26 -45.13 14.89 -55.19
N GLU A 27 -44.47 14.58 -56.30
CA GLU A 27 -44.84 15.05 -57.62
C GLU A 27 -45.52 13.89 -58.37
N LEU A 28 -46.74 14.11 -58.86
CA LEU A 28 -47.48 13.13 -59.65
C LEU A 28 -47.29 13.45 -61.14
N THR A 29 -46.62 12.55 -61.85
CA THR A 29 -46.45 12.60 -63.31
C THR A 29 -47.39 11.63 -64.00
N ASP A 30 -47.97 12.05 -65.13
CA ASP A 30 -48.69 11.12 -66.00
C ASP A 30 -47.72 10.22 -66.79
N ILE A 31 -48.26 9.19 -67.47
CA ILE A 31 -47.45 8.26 -68.28
C ILE A 31 -46.74 8.91 -69.49
N THR A 32 -47.01 10.18 -69.77
CA THR A 32 -46.38 10.99 -70.81
C THR A 32 -45.39 12.02 -70.25
N GLY A 33 -45.18 12.04 -68.93
CA GLY A 33 -44.23 12.92 -68.25
C GLY A 33 -44.75 14.33 -67.96
N ASN A 34 -46.05 14.60 -68.14
CA ASN A 34 -46.61 15.89 -67.77
C ASN A 34 -46.83 15.94 -66.25
N MET A 35 -46.40 17.04 -65.64
CA MET A 35 -46.57 17.33 -64.21
C MET A 35 -47.81 18.21 -63.99
N ASP A 36 -48.63 17.87 -62.99
CA ASP A 36 -49.73 18.72 -62.52
C ASP A 36 -49.24 19.55 -61.31
N GLU A 37 -48.82 20.80 -61.55
CA GLU A 37 -48.34 21.72 -60.51
C GLU A 37 -49.41 22.05 -59.45
N SER A 38 -50.69 21.79 -59.73
CA SER A 38 -51.80 22.05 -58.79
C SER A 38 -51.95 20.97 -57.70
N LYS A 39 -51.19 19.87 -57.76
CA LYS A 39 -51.22 18.75 -56.81
C LYS A 39 -49.88 18.50 -56.11
N LYS A 40 -49.18 19.57 -55.75
CA LYS A 40 -48.03 19.48 -54.85
C LYS A 40 -48.52 19.34 -53.41
N GLU A 41 -48.46 18.14 -52.87
CA GLU A 41 -48.80 17.88 -51.47
C GLU A 41 -47.53 18.00 -50.61
N ILE A 42 -47.58 18.83 -49.59
CA ILE A 42 -46.51 18.96 -48.60
C ILE A 42 -46.78 17.91 -47.52
N ILE A 43 -45.89 16.92 -47.41
CA ILE A 43 -45.95 15.96 -46.31
C ILE A 43 -45.02 16.48 -45.21
N ASN A 44 -45.61 16.90 -44.09
CA ASN A 44 -44.88 17.19 -42.88
C ASN A 44 -44.51 15.85 -42.23
N VAL A 45 -43.23 15.53 -42.18
CA VAL A 45 -42.72 14.37 -41.44
C VAL A 45 -42.20 14.84 -40.09
N ASP A 46 -42.88 14.45 -39.02
CA ASP A 46 -42.40 14.66 -37.66
C ASP A 46 -41.21 13.73 -37.40
N VAL A 47 -40.00 14.29 -37.32
CA VAL A 47 -38.81 13.55 -36.93
C VAL A 47 -38.67 13.62 -35.42
N ILE A 48 -38.95 12.51 -34.73
CA ILE A 48 -38.77 12.44 -33.28
C ILE A 48 -37.25 12.24 -33.01
N PRO A 49 -36.58 13.17 -32.31
CA PRO A 49 -35.17 13.02 -31.99
C PRO A 49 -34.98 11.86 -31.01
N ASP A 50 -33.94 11.05 -31.22
CA ASP A 50 -33.54 10.04 -30.25
C ASP A 50 -33.01 10.73 -28.99
N THR A 51 -33.72 10.55 -27.88
CA THR A 51 -33.40 11.10 -26.55
C THR A 51 -32.94 10.02 -25.57
N THR A 52 -32.78 8.77 -26.04
CA THR A 52 -32.51 7.64 -25.16
C THR A 52 -31.01 7.52 -24.88
N LEU A 53 -30.63 7.74 -23.62
CA LEU A 53 -29.25 7.67 -23.15
C LEU A 53 -28.64 6.26 -23.38
N PRO A 54 -27.32 6.17 -23.68
CA PRO A 54 -26.64 4.89 -23.78
C PRO A 54 -26.46 4.23 -22.41
N GLY A 55 -26.74 2.93 -22.29
CA GLY A 55 -26.49 2.12 -21.10
C GLY A 55 -25.05 1.60 -21.07
N ILE A 56 -24.31 1.92 -20.01
CA ILE A 56 -22.90 1.54 -19.84
C ILE A 56 -22.77 0.46 -18.76
N THR A 57 -22.09 -0.64 -19.07
CA THR A 57 -21.69 -1.69 -18.12
C THR A 57 -20.17 -1.77 -18.03
N ILE A 58 -19.63 -1.66 -16.82
CA ILE A 58 -18.18 -1.77 -16.55
C ILE A 58 -17.93 -3.09 -15.81
N ASN A 59 -17.36 -4.08 -16.50
CA ASN A 59 -16.93 -5.34 -15.89
C ASN A 59 -15.56 -5.20 -15.21
N SER A 60 -14.70 -4.34 -15.75
CA SER A 60 -13.42 -3.96 -15.15
C SER A 60 -13.06 -2.55 -15.60
N PRO A 61 -12.57 -1.67 -14.71
CA PRO A 61 -12.22 -1.94 -13.31
C PRO A 61 -13.44 -2.06 -12.38
N GLU A 62 -13.26 -2.82 -11.31
CA GLU A 62 -14.23 -2.97 -10.23
C GLU A 62 -14.20 -1.72 -9.32
N GLU A 63 -15.34 -1.38 -8.73
CA GLU A 63 -15.41 -0.33 -7.71
C GLU A 63 -14.62 -0.78 -6.48
N GLU A 64 -13.79 0.12 -5.92
CA GLU A 64 -12.90 -0.13 -4.79
C GLU A 64 -11.86 -1.26 -5.02
N GLY A 65 -11.67 -1.70 -6.26
CA GLY A 65 -10.69 -2.73 -6.61
C GLY A 65 -9.24 -2.31 -6.31
N ILE A 66 -8.37 -3.28 -6.03
CA ILE A 66 -6.93 -3.07 -5.83
C ILE A 66 -6.17 -3.87 -6.88
N TYR A 67 -5.32 -3.20 -7.66
CA TYR A 67 -4.61 -3.80 -8.78
C TYR A 67 -3.09 -3.80 -8.56
N GLU A 68 -2.47 -4.98 -8.61
CA GLU A 68 -1.02 -5.19 -8.50
C GLU A 68 -0.21 -4.67 -9.71
N ASN A 69 -0.87 -4.22 -10.77
CA ASN A 69 -0.23 -3.80 -12.01
C ASN A 69 -0.79 -2.46 -12.50
N LYS A 70 0.11 -1.58 -12.99
CA LYS A 70 -0.28 -0.31 -13.65
C LYS A 70 -1.17 -0.49 -14.87
N ARG A 71 -1.12 -1.66 -15.50
CA ARG A 71 -1.91 -2.01 -16.67
C ARG A 71 -3.21 -2.64 -16.18
N VAL A 72 -4.23 -1.82 -16.01
CA VAL A 72 -5.56 -2.25 -15.55
C VAL A 72 -6.44 -2.54 -16.77
N LEU A 73 -7.16 -3.66 -16.74
CA LEU A 73 -8.08 -4.03 -17.81
C LEU A 73 -9.30 -3.12 -17.77
N PHE A 74 -9.60 -2.48 -18.90
CA PHE A 74 -10.90 -1.88 -19.13
C PHE A 74 -11.70 -2.86 -19.98
N ASP A 75 -12.73 -3.44 -19.37
CA ASP A 75 -13.73 -4.28 -20.01
C ASP A 75 -15.09 -3.59 -19.85
N ILE A 76 -15.53 -2.97 -20.94
CA ILE A 76 -16.68 -2.06 -20.98
C ILE A 76 -17.58 -2.50 -22.12
N ILE A 77 -18.88 -2.60 -21.81
CA ILE A 77 -19.93 -2.91 -22.77
C ILE A 77 -20.96 -1.79 -22.73
N VAL A 78 -21.41 -1.38 -23.90
CA VAL A 78 -22.46 -0.37 -24.09
C VAL A 78 -23.59 -0.99 -24.91
N ASP A 79 -24.83 -0.66 -24.59
CA ASP A 79 -26.02 -1.19 -25.27
C ASP A 79 -26.23 -0.66 -26.70
N LYS A 80 -25.47 0.36 -27.10
CA LYS A 80 -25.51 1.01 -28.41
C LYS A 80 -24.11 1.32 -28.92
N THR A 81 -24.03 1.67 -30.21
CA THR A 81 -22.80 2.16 -30.83
C THR A 81 -22.50 3.60 -30.39
N VAL A 82 -21.35 3.83 -29.78
CA VAL A 82 -20.98 5.11 -29.19
C VAL A 82 -19.53 5.49 -29.48
N ASP A 83 -19.22 6.77 -29.29
CA ASP A 83 -17.86 7.21 -29.03
C ASP A 83 -17.62 7.14 -27.50
N LEU A 84 -16.68 6.29 -27.09
CA LEU A 84 -16.39 6.03 -25.67
C LEU A 84 -15.10 6.74 -25.24
N PHE A 85 -15.15 7.36 -24.07
CA PHE A 85 -14.05 8.09 -23.46
C PHE A 85 -13.89 7.67 -22.00
N TYR A 86 -12.71 7.97 -21.43
CA TYR A 86 -12.54 8.05 -19.99
C TYR A 86 -11.95 9.40 -19.61
N VAL A 87 -12.28 9.87 -18.42
CA VAL A 87 -11.78 11.09 -17.80
C VAL A 87 -11.11 10.69 -16.49
N ASP A 88 -9.84 11.07 -16.33
CA ASP A 88 -9.14 10.99 -15.05
C ASP A 88 -9.50 12.23 -14.22
N ASN A 89 -10.37 12.05 -13.22
CA ASN A 89 -10.94 13.14 -12.43
C ASN A 89 -9.87 13.89 -11.61
N SER A 90 -8.69 13.29 -11.38
CA SER A 90 -7.57 13.95 -10.68
C SER A 90 -6.94 15.10 -11.47
N ASN A 91 -7.08 15.11 -12.80
CA ASN A 91 -6.48 16.12 -13.67
C ASN A 91 -7.38 16.59 -14.82
N GLY A 92 -8.61 16.07 -14.91
CA GLY A 92 -9.58 16.42 -15.95
C GLY A 92 -9.20 15.96 -17.36
N ARG A 93 -8.16 15.14 -17.54
CA ARG A 93 -7.73 14.71 -18.88
C ARG A 93 -8.69 13.66 -19.42
N MET A 94 -9.40 14.05 -20.47
CA MET A 94 -10.21 13.14 -21.27
C MET A 94 -9.35 12.40 -22.30
N LYS A 95 -9.59 11.09 -22.47
CA LYS A 95 -9.03 10.30 -23.56
C LYS A 95 -10.12 9.45 -24.19
N ARG A 96 -10.09 9.37 -25.52
CA ARG A 96 -10.97 8.48 -26.28
C ARG A 96 -10.46 7.05 -26.21
N LEU A 97 -11.35 6.13 -25.88
CA LEU A 97 -11.11 4.69 -25.84
C LEU A 97 -11.39 4.06 -27.20
N VAL A 98 -12.60 4.30 -27.74
CA VAL A 98 -13.01 3.78 -29.05
C VAL A 98 -13.97 4.76 -29.74
N ARG A 99 -14.14 4.59 -31.05
CA ARG A 99 -15.04 5.39 -31.89
C ARG A 99 -16.03 4.46 -32.58
N LYS A 100 -17.32 4.80 -32.54
CA LYS A 100 -18.41 4.03 -33.18
C LYS A 100 -18.32 2.52 -32.91
N ASP A 101 -18.24 2.15 -31.64
CA ASP A 101 -18.23 0.76 -31.19
C ASP A 101 -19.10 0.62 -29.93
N SER A 102 -19.47 -0.61 -29.58
CA SER A 102 -20.29 -0.92 -28.40
C SER A 102 -19.50 -1.63 -27.30
N LYS A 103 -18.19 -1.86 -27.50
CA LYS A 103 -17.34 -2.50 -26.51
C LYS A 103 -15.93 -1.94 -26.47
N TYR A 104 -15.29 -2.09 -25.32
CA TYR A 104 -13.86 -1.80 -25.15
C TYR A 104 -13.22 -2.86 -24.26
N TYR A 105 -12.17 -3.51 -24.75
CA TYR A 105 -11.45 -4.56 -24.04
C TYR A 105 -9.94 -4.40 -24.23
N LYS A 106 -9.29 -3.57 -23.40
CA LYS A 106 -7.83 -3.35 -23.46
C LYS A 106 -7.27 -2.97 -22.10
N LEU A 107 -5.99 -3.31 -21.91
CA LEU A 107 -5.21 -2.85 -20.77
C LEU A 107 -4.80 -1.38 -20.93
N ILE A 108 -5.13 -0.55 -19.94
CA ILE A 108 -4.76 0.85 -19.87
C ILE A 108 -3.67 1.04 -18.82
N ASN A 109 -2.62 1.79 -19.17
CA ASN A 109 -1.59 2.17 -18.22
C ASN A 109 -2.06 3.37 -17.37
N LEU A 110 -2.22 3.14 -16.07
CA LEU A 110 -2.67 4.10 -15.08
C LEU A 110 -1.53 4.53 -14.14
N LYS A 111 -1.84 5.47 -13.24
CA LYS A 111 -0.89 5.96 -12.24
C LYS A 111 -1.01 5.13 -10.97
N GLU A 112 0.05 5.15 -10.16
CA GLU A 112 -0.01 4.57 -8.82
C GLU A 112 -0.93 5.37 -7.91
N GLY A 113 -1.50 4.66 -6.93
CA GLY A 113 -2.38 5.22 -5.94
C GLY A 113 -3.84 5.13 -6.35
N LEU A 114 -4.63 6.01 -5.75
CA LEU A 114 -6.06 6.12 -6.01
C LEU A 114 -6.31 6.69 -7.41
N ASN A 115 -7.09 5.96 -8.21
CA ASN A 115 -7.55 6.36 -9.52
C ASN A 115 -9.07 6.59 -9.46
N ASP A 116 -9.49 7.80 -9.78
CA ASP A 116 -10.90 8.20 -9.89
C ASP A 116 -11.20 8.47 -11.37
N ILE A 117 -11.91 7.55 -12.01
CA ILE A 117 -12.12 7.52 -13.46
C ILE A 117 -13.60 7.59 -13.79
N THR A 118 -13.98 8.53 -14.64
CA THR A 118 -15.32 8.61 -15.23
C THR A 118 -15.30 8.11 -16.67
N PHE A 119 -16.07 7.07 -16.98
CA PHE A 119 -16.34 6.61 -18.34
C PHE A 119 -17.48 7.44 -18.93
N LEU A 120 -17.33 7.91 -20.17
CA LEU A 120 -18.31 8.73 -20.88
C LEU A 120 -18.61 8.11 -22.24
N ALA A 121 -19.88 7.81 -22.51
CA ALA A 121 -20.36 7.35 -23.81
C ALA A 121 -21.19 8.46 -24.46
N ILE A 122 -20.94 8.71 -25.75
CA ILE A 122 -21.70 9.67 -26.57
C ILE A 122 -22.23 8.91 -27.78
N ASP A 123 -23.56 8.82 -27.92
CA ASP A 123 -24.17 8.18 -29.09
C ASP A 123 -24.15 9.06 -30.35
N ASN A 124 -24.62 8.52 -31.48
CA ASN A 124 -24.66 9.26 -32.75
C ASN A 124 -25.63 10.45 -32.74
N SER A 125 -26.61 10.45 -31.83
CA SER A 125 -27.62 11.49 -31.66
C SER A 125 -27.16 12.57 -30.67
N GLY A 126 -26.01 12.39 -30.03
CA GLY A 126 -25.41 13.32 -29.08
C GLY A 126 -25.83 13.09 -27.62
N ASN A 127 -26.60 12.03 -27.33
CA ASN A 127 -26.96 11.66 -25.96
C ASN A 127 -25.73 11.16 -25.22
N LYS A 128 -25.61 11.53 -23.93
CA LYS A 128 -24.42 11.25 -23.12
C LYS A 128 -24.79 10.50 -21.85
N ALA A 129 -24.08 9.43 -21.56
CA ALA A 129 -24.13 8.76 -20.27
C ALA A 129 -22.72 8.62 -19.68
N ASN A 130 -22.64 8.56 -18.36
CA ASN A 130 -21.38 8.36 -17.66
C ASN A 130 -21.51 7.42 -16.46
N VAL A 131 -20.39 6.78 -16.11
CA VAL A 131 -20.26 5.92 -14.94
C VAL A 131 -18.86 6.14 -14.36
N SER A 132 -18.77 6.37 -13.05
CA SER A 132 -17.50 6.56 -12.35
C SER A 132 -17.07 5.28 -11.64
N ARG A 133 -15.74 5.10 -11.51
CA ARG A 133 -15.09 4.04 -10.75
C ARG A 133 -13.95 4.64 -9.96
N ILE A 134 -13.91 4.37 -8.66
CA ILE A 134 -12.77 4.67 -7.79
C ILE A 134 -12.09 3.35 -7.43
N PHE A 135 -10.79 3.24 -7.70
CA PHE A 135 -10.02 2.03 -7.40
C PHE A 135 -8.55 2.38 -7.16
N TYR A 136 -7.77 1.44 -6.63
CA TYR A 136 -6.37 1.65 -6.28
C TYR A 136 -5.44 0.83 -7.17
N VAL A 137 -4.31 1.43 -7.56
CA VAL A 137 -3.25 0.75 -8.31
C VAL A 137 -1.97 0.78 -7.48
N ASP A 138 -1.41 -0.39 -7.22
CA ASP A 138 -0.15 -0.54 -6.52
C ASP A 138 0.72 -1.62 -7.15
N SER A 139 1.67 -1.20 -7.99
CA SER A 139 2.62 -2.12 -8.62
C SER A 139 3.98 -2.18 -7.93
N LYS A 140 4.14 -1.50 -6.80
CA LYS A 140 5.45 -1.39 -6.14
C LYS A 140 5.56 -2.41 -5.03
N LYS A 141 6.52 -3.32 -5.14
CA LYS A 141 6.83 -4.24 -4.05
C LYS A 141 7.45 -3.50 -2.85
N PRO A 142 7.18 -3.95 -1.61
CA PRO A 142 7.85 -3.46 -0.43
C PRO A 142 9.38 -3.54 -0.52
N ARG A 143 10.06 -2.54 0.02
CA ARG A 143 11.52 -2.56 0.17
C ARG A 143 11.90 -2.97 1.58
N VAL A 144 12.39 -4.19 1.73
CA VAL A 144 12.85 -4.72 3.02
C VAL A 144 14.37 -4.62 3.14
N TYR A 145 14.85 -4.18 4.31
CA TYR A 145 16.28 -4.13 4.64
C TYR A 145 16.65 -5.37 5.48
N SER A 146 17.94 -5.54 5.80
CA SER A 146 18.35 -6.67 6.64
C SER A 146 17.66 -6.59 8.01
N PRO A 147 17.16 -7.71 8.55
CA PRO A 147 16.69 -7.77 9.92
C PRO A 147 17.80 -7.31 10.85
N LYS A 148 17.43 -6.53 11.87
CA LYS A 148 18.39 -6.14 12.87
C LYS A 148 18.32 -7.15 14.00
N VAL A 149 19.30 -8.02 14.11
CA VAL A 149 19.59 -8.70 15.39
C VAL A 149 20.40 -7.72 16.24
N LEU A 150 20.12 -7.65 17.53
CA LEU A 150 21.07 -7.04 18.44
C LEU A 150 22.37 -7.88 18.50
N TYR A 151 23.41 -7.19 18.95
CA TYR A 151 24.83 -7.48 18.84
C TYR A 151 25.22 -8.97 18.81
N LYS A 152 25.90 -9.36 17.72
CA LYS A 152 26.51 -10.70 17.53
C LYS A 152 25.52 -11.88 17.43
N GLY A 153 24.22 -11.62 17.23
CA GLY A 153 23.27 -12.68 16.89
C GLY A 153 22.58 -13.32 18.10
N PHE A 154 22.36 -12.60 19.19
CA PHE A 154 21.61 -13.08 20.35
C PHE A 154 20.22 -12.45 20.44
N THR A 155 19.25 -13.20 20.93
CA THR A 155 17.87 -12.73 21.11
C THR A 155 17.20 -13.34 22.33
N ASN A 156 16.45 -12.52 23.06
CA ASN A 156 15.51 -12.97 24.09
C ASN A 156 14.06 -13.04 23.58
N GLY A 157 13.85 -12.90 22.27
CA GLY A 157 12.53 -12.88 21.63
C GLY A 157 11.88 -11.51 21.50
N THR A 158 12.29 -10.49 22.27
CA THR A 158 11.68 -9.13 22.21
C THR A 158 12.41 -8.17 21.25
N ASN A 159 13.59 -8.55 20.78
CA ASN A 159 14.48 -7.66 20.03
C ASN A 159 14.49 -7.92 18.50
N LEU A 160 13.48 -8.63 17.99
CA LEU A 160 13.37 -8.97 16.57
C LEU A 160 12.72 -7.82 15.81
N GLU A 161 13.56 -7.00 15.18
CA GLU A 161 13.15 -5.79 14.45
C GLU A 161 13.46 -5.92 12.95
N ILE A 162 12.51 -5.48 12.12
CA ILE A 162 12.70 -5.27 10.69
C ILE A 162 12.60 -3.79 10.33
N LEU A 163 13.46 -3.37 9.41
CA LEU A 163 13.37 -2.07 8.76
C LEU A 163 12.85 -2.27 7.34
N TYR A 164 11.87 -1.48 6.91
CA TYR A 164 11.33 -1.54 5.54
C TYR A 164 10.88 -0.16 5.04
N SER A 165 10.48 -0.09 3.77
CA SER A 165 9.86 1.08 3.17
C SER A 165 8.77 0.65 2.21
N ASP A 166 7.56 1.13 2.45
CA ASP A 166 6.37 0.81 1.68
C ASP A 166 5.26 1.83 2.02
N ASP A 167 4.43 2.22 1.05
CA ASP A 167 3.47 3.32 1.21
C ASP A 167 2.12 2.82 1.78
N ASN A 168 1.89 1.50 1.83
CA ASN A 168 0.59 0.88 2.07
C ASN A 168 0.74 -0.58 2.56
N VAL A 169 1.53 -0.76 3.63
CA VAL A 169 1.68 -2.04 4.32
C VAL A 169 0.35 -2.53 4.84
N LYS A 170 0.07 -3.80 4.56
CA LYS A 170 -1.06 -4.55 5.09
C LYS A 170 -0.65 -5.45 6.24
N LYS A 171 0.51 -6.12 6.12
CA LYS A 171 0.94 -7.14 7.07
C LYS A 171 2.45 -7.31 7.08
N VAL A 172 3.01 -7.50 8.27
CA VAL A 172 4.39 -7.94 8.47
C VAL A 172 4.37 -9.28 9.20
N SER A 173 5.03 -10.28 8.62
CA SER A 173 5.09 -11.63 9.16
C SER A 173 6.54 -12.01 9.47
N LEU A 174 6.79 -12.58 10.63
CA LEU A 174 8.04 -13.18 11.04
C LEU A 174 7.93 -14.70 10.87
N PHE A 175 8.77 -15.25 10.00
CA PHE A 175 8.93 -16.68 9.78
C PHE A 175 10.17 -17.14 10.55
N TYR A 176 10.04 -18.18 11.36
CA TYR A 176 11.16 -18.71 12.14
C TYR A 176 11.07 -20.23 12.25
N THR A 177 12.22 -20.89 12.32
CA THR A 177 12.31 -22.35 12.41
C THR A 177 12.87 -22.76 13.76
N ILE A 178 12.13 -23.61 14.48
CA ILE A 178 12.56 -24.24 15.74
C ILE A 178 12.51 -25.74 15.54
N ASN A 179 13.60 -26.46 15.82
CA ASN A 179 13.67 -27.92 15.71
C ASN A 179 13.19 -28.47 14.34
N GLY A 180 13.46 -27.72 13.26
CA GLY A 180 13.04 -28.07 11.90
C GLY A 180 11.57 -27.77 11.58
N VAL A 181 10.79 -27.23 12.51
CA VAL A 181 9.40 -26.81 12.31
C VAL A 181 9.34 -25.31 12.05
N GLU A 182 8.76 -24.93 10.91
CA GLU A 182 8.50 -23.53 10.56
C GLU A 182 7.27 -23.01 11.32
N LYS A 183 7.42 -21.84 11.93
CA LYS A 183 6.39 -21.09 12.63
C LYS A 183 6.29 -19.68 12.06
N ILE A 184 5.13 -19.07 12.23
CA ILE A 184 4.82 -17.75 11.68
C ILE A 184 4.12 -16.94 12.76
N GLU A 185 4.63 -15.74 13.02
CA GLU A 185 3.92 -14.70 13.75
C GLU A 185 3.67 -13.52 12.82
N SER A 186 2.54 -12.82 12.98
CA SER A 186 2.18 -11.71 12.08
C SER A 186 1.57 -10.54 12.83
N ARG A 187 1.78 -9.35 12.28
CA ARG A 187 1.19 -8.08 12.71
C ARG A 187 0.62 -7.34 11.52
N ASP A 188 -0.55 -6.75 11.68
CA ASP A 188 -1.26 -5.92 10.71
C ASP A 188 -1.29 -4.43 11.11
N ASP A 189 -0.74 -4.08 12.27
CA ASP A 189 -0.70 -2.73 12.83
C ASP A 189 0.63 -1.99 12.59
N CYS A 190 1.54 -2.59 11.80
CA CYS A 190 2.80 -1.96 11.44
C CYS A 190 2.57 -0.72 10.52
N LEU A 191 3.24 0.39 10.83
CA LEU A 191 3.05 1.65 10.10
C LEU A 191 3.66 1.64 8.69
N SER A 192 2.96 2.26 7.74
CA SER A 192 3.50 2.53 6.40
C SER A 192 4.45 3.73 6.40
N GLY A 193 5.41 3.77 5.48
CA GLY A 193 6.29 4.91 5.25
C GLY A 193 7.70 4.53 4.78
N LYS A 194 8.63 5.48 4.89
CA LYS A 194 10.03 5.29 4.49
C LYS A 194 10.91 4.97 5.70
N LYS A 195 11.65 3.85 5.61
CA LYS A 195 12.56 3.35 6.65
C LYS A 195 11.86 3.25 8.02
N ILE A 196 10.66 2.67 8.01
CA ILE A 196 9.90 2.38 9.22
C ILE A 196 10.42 1.09 9.86
N LYS A 197 10.41 1.06 11.19
CA LYS A 197 10.73 -0.10 12.01
C LYS A 197 9.43 -0.77 12.44
N CYS A 198 9.39 -2.09 12.37
CA CYS A 198 8.38 -2.87 13.07
C CYS A 198 9.06 -4.03 13.79
N ASP A 199 8.61 -4.32 14.99
CA ASP A 199 9.09 -5.40 15.84
C ASP A 199 7.99 -6.43 16.09
N ILE A 200 8.42 -7.68 16.25
CA ILE A 200 7.57 -8.81 16.63
C ILE A 200 8.24 -9.50 17.80
N SER A 201 7.51 -9.63 18.92
CA SER A 201 8.02 -10.33 20.10
C SER A 201 7.59 -11.80 20.09
N LEU A 202 8.49 -12.69 20.47
CA LEU A 202 8.25 -14.13 20.61
C LEU A 202 8.43 -14.55 22.08
N ASP A 203 7.62 -15.50 22.56
CA ASP A 203 7.91 -16.21 23.81
C ASP A 203 8.83 -17.41 23.52
N LEU A 204 10.07 -17.34 24.04
CA LEU A 204 11.15 -18.30 23.75
C LEU A 204 11.70 -18.97 25.03
N LYS A 205 10.96 -18.94 26.15
CA LYS A 205 11.45 -19.39 27.47
C LYS A 205 12.01 -20.80 27.51
N ASP A 206 11.45 -21.71 26.71
CA ASP A 206 11.82 -23.13 26.72
C ASP A 206 12.95 -23.48 25.73
N LEU A 207 13.61 -22.47 25.16
CA LEU A 207 14.55 -22.62 24.05
C LEU A 207 15.92 -21.99 24.34
N GLU A 208 16.27 -21.79 25.61
CA GLU A 208 17.58 -21.26 26.03
C GLU A 208 18.74 -22.01 25.35
N GLY A 209 19.67 -21.26 24.76
CA GLY A 209 20.84 -21.78 24.05
C GLY A 209 20.58 -22.33 22.63
N GLU A 210 19.33 -22.46 22.20
CA GLU A 210 19.01 -22.97 20.86
C GLU A 210 19.29 -21.94 19.75
N GLU A 211 19.60 -22.42 18.54
CA GLU A 211 19.76 -21.57 17.35
C GLU A 211 18.48 -21.59 16.51
N ILE A 212 17.97 -20.41 16.16
CA ILE A 212 16.86 -20.23 15.24
C ILE A 212 17.30 -19.52 13.95
N ASN A 213 16.72 -19.95 12.83
CA ASN A 213 16.74 -19.19 11.58
C ASN A 213 15.43 -18.46 11.45
N TYR A 214 15.47 -17.20 11.03
CA TYR A 214 14.27 -16.41 10.82
C TYR A 214 14.42 -15.38 9.69
N PHE A 215 13.29 -14.96 9.14
CA PHE A 215 13.19 -13.84 8.19
C PHE A 215 11.83 -13.16 8.31
N PHE A 216 11.74 -11.92 7.84
CA PHE A 216 10.50 -11.16 7.79
C PHE A 216 9.95 -11.11 6.37
N ARG A 217 8.64 -11.19 6.23
CA ARG A 217 7.89 -10.85 5.01
C ARG A 217 7.09 -9.58 5.27
N VAL A 218 7.22 -8.60 4.38
CA VAL A 218 6.34 -7.42 4.37
C VAL A 218 5.43 -7.55 3.17
N GLU A 219 4.12 -7.42 3.38
CA GLU A 219 3.04 -7.54 2.39
C GLU A 219 2.21 -6.24 2.37
N ASP A 220 1.92 -5.71 1.18
CA ASP A 220 1.10 -4.51 0.96
C ASP A 220 -0.39 -4.84 0.73
N ILE A 221 -1.21 -3.81 0.50
CA ILE A 221 -2.65 -3.96 0.25
C ILE A 221 -2.99 -4.67 -1.08
N ALA A 222 -2.09 -4.61 -2.07
CA ALA A 222 -2.25 -5.28 -3.37
C ALA A 222 -1.73 -6.73 -3.34
N GLY A 223 -1.18 -7.17 -2.21
CA GLY A 223 -0.61 -8.50 -2.04
C GLY A 223 0.81 -8.62 -2.58
N ASN A 224 1.47 -7.53 -3.00
CA ASN A 224 2.89 -7.63 -3.27
C ASN A 224 3.64 -7.80 -1.95
N PHE A 225 4.67 -8.63 -1.99
CA PHE A 225 5.48 -8.89 -0.80
C PHE A 225 6.97 -8.97 -1.11
N ARG A 226 7.76 -8.84 -0.05
CA ARG A 226 9.21 -9.02 -0.13
C ARG A 226 9.73 -9.62 1.17
N ASP A 227 10.58 -10.62 1.03
CA ASP A 227 11.21 -11.31 2.16
C ASP A 227 12.56 -10.67 2.51
N SER A 228 12.87 -10.58 3.78
CA SER A 228 14.19 -10.19 4.28
C SER A 228 15.21 -11.30 4.02
N LYS A 229 16.47 -11.02 4.35
CA LYS A 229 17.48 -12.09 4.41
C LYS A 229 17.17 -13.02 5.58
N ILE A 230 17.36 -14.32 5.37
CA ILE A 230 17.40 -15.30 6.45
C ILE A 230 18.55 -14.95 7.38
N THR A 231 18.25 -14.88 8.67
CA THR A 231 19.17 -14.48 9.72
C THR A 231 19.16 -15.53 10.83
N LYS A 232 20.32 -15.77 11.44
CA LYS A 232 20.48 -16.68 12.58
C LYS A 232 20.48 -15.90 13.87
N ALA A 233 19.85 -16.45 14.90
CA ALA A 233 19.99 -15.97 16.27
C ALA A 233 20.08 -17.13 17.25
N ILE A 234 20.90 -16.94 18.27
CA ILE A 234 20.99 -17.81 19.45
C ILE A 234 20.03 -17.24 20.50
N ILE A 235 19.21 -18.10 21.07
CA ILE A 235 18.24 -17.73 22.09
C ILE A 235 18.94 -17.65 23.43
N ASP A 236 18.74 -16.53 24.11
CA ASP A 236 19.22 -16.26 25.45
C ASP A 236 18.14 -15.45 26.17
N VAL A 237 17.43 -16.12 27.07
CA VAL A 237 16.33 -15.56 27.87
C VAL A 237 16.75 -15.34 29.32
N THR A 238 18.01 -15.60 29.66
CA THR A 238 18.50 -15.59 31.03
C THR A 238 19.11 -14.22 31.37
N PRO A 239 18.57 -13.48 32.34
CA PRO A 239 19.16 -12.20 32.74
C PRO A 239 20.50 -12.35 33.47
N PRO A 240 21.40 -11.36 33.36
CA PRO A 240 22.62 -11.31 34.16
C PRO A 240 22.33 -11.34 35.67
N VAL A 241 23.22 -11.94 36.47
CA VAL A 241 23.07 -12.00 37.94
C VAL A 241 24.23 -11.31 38.64
N ILE A 242 23.95 -10.25 39.40
CA ILE A 242 24.96 -9.56 40.23
C ILE A 242 25.30 -10.41 41.46
N THR A 243 26.59 -10.61 41.72
CA THR A 243 27.08 -11.47 42.81
C THR A 243 27.61 -10.70 44.02
N ASN A 244 27.79 -9.38 43.93
CA ASN A 244 28.28 -8.53 45.03
C ASN A 244 27.37 -7.31 45.29
N PRO A 245 26.06 -7.49 45.51
CA PRO A 245 25.10 -6.38 45.61
C PRO A 245 25.45 -5.35 46.71
N ASP A 246 26.04 -5.80 47.82
CA ASP A 246 26.37 -4.91 48.95
C ASP A 246 27.71 -4.16 48.80
N SER A 247 28.45 -4.42 47.72
CA SER A 247 29.82 -3.90 47.54
C SER A 247 30.10 -3.49 46.09
N LEU A 248 29.10 -2.91 45.43
CA LEU A 248 29.16 -2.47 44.03
C LEU A 248 30.06 -1.26 43.78
N TYR A 249 30.27 -0.44 44.81
CA TYR A 249 31.05 0.79 44.68
C TYR A 249 31.72 1.21 45.99
N SER A 250 32.68 2.11 45.87
CA SER A 250 33.23 2.87 46.99
C SER A 250 33.39 4.34 46.61
N VAL A 251 33.24 5.24 47.58
CA VAL A 251 33.30 6.69 47.37
C VAL A 251 34.54 7.27 48.03
N SER A 252 35.29 8.08 47.29
CA SER A 252 36.42 8.85 47.81
C SER A 252 36.37 10.27 47.24
N TYR A 253 36.04 11.24 48.10
CA TYR A 253 35.75 12.63 47.72
C TYR A 253 34.63 12.72 46.67
N ASN A 254 34.95 13.14 45.45
CA ASN A 254 34.01 13.25 44.32
C ASN A 254 34.14 12.10 43.31
N ARG A 255 34.91 11.06 43.66
CA ARG A 255 35.17 9.90 42.80
C ARG A 255 34.43 8.69 43.34
N VAL A 256 33.64 8.08 42.48
CA VAL A 256 32.97 6.81 42.74
C VAL A 256 33.72 5.74 41.96
N TYR A 257 34.19 4.73 42.68
CA TYR A 257 34.89 3.57 42.14
C TYR A 257 33.93 2.40 42.13
N PHE A 258 33.50 1.99 40.94
CA PHE A 258 32.67 0.81 40.71
C PHE A 258 33.56 -0.44 40.66
N ASP A 259 33.14 -1.48 41.39
CA ASP A 259 33.67 -2.84 41.35
C ASP A 259 32.47 -3.79 41.31
N ILE A 260 32.01 -4.14 40.11
CA ILE A 260 30.77 -4.86 39.89
C ILE A 260 31.10 -6.26 39.40
N SER A 261 30.73 -7.26 40.18
CA SER A 261 30.88 -8.69 39.90
C SER A 261 29.52 -9.29 39.55
N PHE A 262 29.48 -10.07 38.48
CA PHE A 262 28.25 -10.67 37.98
C PHE A 262 28.53 -11.95 37.19
N ILE A 263 27.50 -12.77 37.00
CA ILE A 263 27.50 -13.97 36.15
C ILE A 263 26.68 -13.63 34.90
N GLU A 264 27.34 -13.65 33.75
CA GLU A 264 26.75 -13.42 32.43
C GLU A 264 27.71 -13.91 31.33
N GLU A 265 27.27 -14.87 30.51
CA GLU A 265 28.10 -15.45 29.44
C GLU A 265 28.15 -14.54 28.19
N ASN A 266 27.04 -13.88 27.89
CA ASN A 266 26.82 -13.04 26.72
C ASN A 266 26.92 -11.55 27.03
N PHE A 267 27.83 -11.18 27.94
CA PHE A 267 28.00 -9.80 28.41
C PHE A 267 28.08 -8.76 27.28
N PHE A 268 27.26 -7.72 27.38
CA PHE A 268 27.28 -6.58 26.47
C PHE A 268 27.94 -5.36 27.10
N ASP A 269 27.32 -4.78 28.12
CA ASP A 269 27.89 -3.65 28.85
C ASP A 269 27.31 -3.51 30.27
N VAL A 270 28.05 -2.77 31.10
CA VAL A 270 27.51 -2.19 32.34
C VAL A 270 27.32 -0.70 32.10
N SER A 271 26.15 -0.20 32.43
CA SER A 271 25.78 1.20 32.27
C SER A 271 25.18 1.76 33.55
N TYR A 272 25.23 3.08 33.71
CA TYR A 272 24.60 3.79 34.82
C TYR A 272 23.68 4.91 34.31
N PHE A 273 22.68 5.26 35.11
CA PHE A 273 21.76 6.36 34.87
C PHE A 273 21.61 7.20 36.14
N ASP A 274 21.79 8.50 36.01
CA ASP A 274 21.64 9.48 37.10
C ASP A 274 20.45 10.39 36.75
N PRO A 275 19.31 10.27 37.46
CA PRO A 275 18.09 11.02 37.17
C PRO A 275 18.21 12.53 37.45
N ILE A 276 19.17 12.95 38.27
CA ILE A 276 19.34 14.35 38.71
C ILE A 276 20.23 15.13 37.71
N GLU A 277 20.84 14.46 36.74
CA GLU A 277 21.57 15.14 35.69
C GLU A 277 20.67 16.03 34.82
N LYS A 278 21.25 17.14 34.32
CA LYS A 278 20.55 18.09 33.43
C LYS A 278 19.96 17.42 32.18
N TYR A 279 20.61 16.36 31.70
CA TYR A 279 20.20 15.56 30.54
C TYR A 279 20.39 14.08 30.89
N PRO A 280 19.44 13.49 31.62
CA PRO A 280 19.58 12.15 32.15
C PRO A 280 19.57 11.14 31.01
N ARG A 281 20.58 10.28 30.96
CA ARG A 281 20.75 9.26 29.93
C ARG A 281 21.60 8.12 30.46
N TRP A 282 21.39 6.92 29.92
CA TRP A 282 22.27 5.78 30.19
C TRP A 282 23.68 6.07 29.68
N ARG A 283 24.66 5.88 30.55
CA ARG A 283 26.09 6.06 30.26
C ARG A 283 26.81 4.76 30.54
N ARG A 284 27.59 4.30 29.57
CA ARG A 284 28.37 3.08 29.68
C ARG A 284 29.54 3.25 30.65
N LEU A 285 29.66 2.35 31.62
CA LEU A 285 30.83 2.19 32.50
C LEU A 285 31.86 1.26 31.86
N CYS A 286 31.43 0.05 31.49
CA CYS A 286 32.29 -1.02 30.99
C CYS A 286 31.68 -1.66 29.74
N SER A 287 32.47 -1.80 28.67
CA SER A 287 32.19 -2.73 27.56
C SER A 287 33.13 -3.94 27.54
N ARG A 288 34.07 -3.98 28.49
CA ARG A 288 35.06 -5.04 28.67
C ARG A 288 35.26 -5.23 30.17
N LEU A 289 35.58 -6.46 30.55
CA LEU A 289 35.77 -6.84 31.93
C LEU A 289 37.25 -6.94 32.26
N GLU A 290 37.60 -6.55 33.49
CA GLU A 290 38.91 -6.73 34.09
C GLU A 290 38.78 -7.85 35.12
N ASN A 291 39.43 -8.99 34.88
CA ASN A 291 39.34 -10.19 35.74
C ASN A 291 37.89 -10.66 36.01
N GLY A 292 37.02 -10.60 35.00
CA GLY A 292 35.62 -11.02 35.12
C GLY A 292 34.71 -9.99 35.81
N LYS A 293 35.20 -8.78 36.08
CA LYS A 293 34.43 -7.71 36.74
C LYS A 293 34.40 -6.43 35.91
N CYS A 294 33.39 -5.61 36.15
CA CYS A 294 33.39 -4.22 35.68
C CYS A 294 34.01 -3.34 36.76
N VAL A 295 35.25 -2.90 36.52
CA VAL A 295 35.96 -1.96 37.40
C VAL A 295 36.08 -0.62 36.69
N LYS A 296 35.51 0.45 37.28
CA LYS A 296 35.52 1.77 36.66
C LYS A 296 35.43 2.90 37.68
N MET A 297 36.20 3.98 37.46
CA MET A 297 36.05 5.22 38.21
C MET A 297 35.21 6.22 37.42
N GLN A 298 34.24 6.84 38.08
CA GLN A 298 33.43 7.93 37.55
C GLN A 298 33.38 9.09 38.54
N VAL A 299 33.41 10.32 38.00
CA VAL A 299 33.27 11.54 38.80
C VAL A 299 31.82 12.00 38.75
N PHE A 300 31.26 12.28 39.93
CA PHE A 300 29.93 12.86 40.11
C PHE A 300 30.06 14.26 40.69
N ARG A 301 29.05 15.12 40.47
CA ARG A 301 29.04 16.41 41.17
C ARG A 301 28.65 16.17 42.64
N PRO A 302 29.12 17.01 43.58
CA PRO A 302 28.79 16.87 44.99
C PRO A 302 27.28 16.82 45.25
N GLY A 303 26.88 16.10 46.29
CA GLY A 303 25.49 15.95 46.74
C GLY A 303 25.05 14.48 46.79
N ASP A 304 23.98 14.24 47.56
CA ASP A 304 23.34 12.92 47.64
C ASP A 304 22.67 12.58 46.30
N ARG A 305 22.93 11.38 45.80
CA ARG A 305 22.49 10.91 44.50
C ARG A 305 22.05 9.47 44.60
N THR A 306 20.94 9.18 43.94
CA THR A 306 20.51 7.82 43.65
C THR A 306 20.92 7.51 42.22
N VAL A 307 21.70 6.45 42.00
CA VAL A 307 22.15 6.04 40.67
C VAL A 307 21.60 4.65 40.35
N LEU A 308 21.05 4.49 39.14
CA LEU A 308 20.64 3.18 38.64
C LEU A 308 21.82 2.55 37.90
N LEU A 309 22.24 1.37 38.33
CA LEU A 309 23.21 0.53 37.63
C LEU A 309 22.48 -0.56 36.86
N ARG A 310 22.89 -0.79 35.62
CA ARG A 310 22.34 -1.85 34.77
C ARG A 310 23.45 -2.67 34.14
N VAL A 311 23.39 -3.98 34.33
CA VAL A 311 24.22 -4.94 33.58
C VAL A 311 23.34 -5.48 32.45
N ASN A 312 23.80 -5.33 31.21
CA ASN A 312 23.10 -5.78 30.02
C ASN A 312 23.86 -6.93 29.36
N ASP A 313 23.13 -7.93 28.88
CA ASP A 313 23.64 -8.93 27.96
C ASP A 313 23.44 -8.49 26.48
N ARG A 314 23.83 -9.36 25.55
CA ARG A 314 23.67 -9.15 24.10
C ARG A 314 22.28 -9.48 23.58
N ALA A 315 21.53 -10.31 24.28
CA ALA A 315 20.19 -10.76 23.92
C ALA A 315 19.12 -9.70 24.23
N GLY A 316 19.44 -8.74 25.11
CA GLY A 316 18.55 -7.69 25.58
C GLY A 316 18.05 -7.91 27.00
N ASN A 317 18.49 -8.95 27.71
CA ASN A 317 18.17 -9.10 29.13
C ASN A 317 19.10 -8.23 29.97
N TYR A 318 18.61 -7.86 31.15
CA TYR A 318 19.33 -7.00 32.06
C TYR A 318 18.93 -7.24 33.51
N VAL A 319 19.83 -6.87 34.41
CA VAL A 319 19.54 -6.68 35.84
C VAL A 319 19.86 -5.23 36.20
N GLU A 320 18.99 -4.64 37.02
CA GLU A 320 19.11 -3.26 37.47
C GLU A 320 19.12 -3.18 38.99
N VAL A 321 20.00 -2.34 39.53
CA VAL A 321 20.13 -2.10 40.97
C VAL A 321 20.26 -0.59 41.20
N GLU A 322 19.55 -0.10 42.22
CA GLU A 322 19.64 1.27 42.70
C GLU A 322 20.71 1.37 43.80
N ILE A 323 21.59 2.37 43.72
CA ILE A 323 22.72 2.58 44.64
C ILE A 323 22.92 4.01 45.10
#